data_AF-A0A3D2VPM1-F1
#
_entry.id   AF-A0A3D2VPM1-F1
#
_cell.length_a   1.000
_cell.length_b   1.000
_cell.length_c   1.000
_cell.angle_alpha   90.00
_cell.angle_beta   90.00
_cell.angle_gamma   90.00
#
_symmetry.space_group_name_H-M   'P 1'
#
loop_
_entity.id
_entity.type
_entity.pdbx_description
1 polymer ?
#
loop_
_entity_poly.entity_id
_entity_poly.type
_entity_poly.pdbx_seq_one_letter_code
_entity_poly.pdbx_strand_id
1 'polypeptide(L)' 'MSKKATTSQQIAGNKKAYHEYFIEEHYEAGLALQGWEVKSLRASRAHLKE' A
#
# COMPACT_ATOMS: atom_id res chain seq x y z
N MET A 1 13.03 -3.86 -26.49
CA MET A 1 13.45 -3.77 -25.08
C MET A 1 12.25 -4.06 -24.19
N SER A 2 12.13 -5.28 -23.65
CA SER A 2 11.00 -5.69 -22.82
C SER A 2 11.27 -5.24 -21.38
N LYS A 3 10.57 -4.20 -20.90
CA LYS A 3 10.58 -3.83 -19.48
C LYS A 3 9.89 -4.96 -18.72
N LYS A 4 10.69 -5.78 -18.03
CA LYS A 4 10.21 -6.82 -17.13
C LYS A 4 9.31 -6.13 -16.09
N ALA A 5 8.06 -6.56 -15.99
CA ALA A 5 7.15 -6.08 -14.96
C ALA A 5 7.71 -6.55 -13.61
N THR A 6 8.41 -5.66 -12.92
CA THR A 6 8.80 -5.86 -11.53
C THR A 6 7.50 -5.89 -10.74
N THR A 7 7.02 -7.09 -10.42
CA THR A 7 5.94 -7.29 -9.46
C THR A 7 6.45 -6.86 -8.09
N SER A 8 6.42 -5.55 -7.82
CA SER A 8 6.71 -5.02 -6.51
C SER A 8 5.58 -5.48 -5.59
N GLN A 9 5.92 -6.36 -4.65
CA GLN A 9 4.96 -6.93 -3.68
C GLN A 9 4.32 -5.85 -2.79
N GLN A 10 4.95 -4.68 -2.67
CA GLN A 10 4.45 -3.56 -1.90
C GLN A 10 3.51 -2.70 -2.75
N ILE A 11 2.22 -2.81 -2.47
CA ILE A 11 1.16 -2.09 -3.19
C ILE A 11 1.08 -0.62 -2.76
N ALA A 12 1.19 -0.37 -1.45
CA ALA A 12 1.15 0.95 -0.85
C ALA A 12 1.99 0.96 0.44
N GLY A 13 2.55 2.12 0.80
CA GLY A 13 3.24 2.32 2.06
C GLY A 13 3.08 3.76 2.53
N ASN A 14 2.66 3.96 3.77
CA ASN A 14 2.48 5.28 4.33
C ASN A 14 3.79 5.77 4.97
N LYS A 15 4.63 6.44 4.19
CA LYS A 15 5.89 7.01 4.69
C LYS A 15 5.66 8.11 5.74
N LYS A 16 4.54 8.83 5.67
CA LYS A 16 4.17 9.89 6.63
C LYS A 16 4.12 9.35 8.05
N ALA A 17 3.55 8.14 8.22
CA ALA A 17 3.45 7.50 9.53
C ALA A 17 4.80 7.28 10.22
N TYR A 18 5.86 6.94 9.46
CA TYR A 18 7.21 6.74 9.98
C TYR A 18 7.94 8.04 10.33
N HIS A 19 7.50 9.19 9.80
CA HIS A 19 8.11 10.49 10.08
C HIS A 19 7.42 11.23 11.23
N GLU A 20 6.11 11.06 11.38
CA GLU A 20 5.31 11.81 12.36
C GLU A 20 5.05 11.03 13.65
N TYR A 21 5.11 9.70 13.61
CA TYR A 21 4.81 8.84 14.74
C TYR A 21 5.97 7.89 15.04
N PHE A 22 6.11 7.53 16.32
CA PHE A 22 6.98 6.44 16.74
C PHE A 22 6.18 5.14 16.77
N ILE A 23 6.65 4.14 16.05
CA ILE A 23 5.98 2.84 15.93
C ILE A 23 6.59 1.89 16.94
N GLU A 24 5.85 1.58 18.01
CA GLU A 24 6.29 0.66 19.07
C GLU A 24 6.08 -0.80 18.68
N GLU A 25 4.93 -1.11 18.07
CA GLU A 25 4.56 -2.48 17.72
C GLU A 25 3.89 -2.53 16.34
N HIS A 26 4.13 -3.61 15.61
CA HIS A 26 3.58 -3.85 14.28
C HIS A 26 2.46 -4.87 14.36
N TYR A 27 1.29 -4.49 13.88
CA TYR A 27 0.12 -5.36 13.82
C TYR A 27 -0.21 -5.74 12.39
N GLU A 28 -0.59 -7.00 12.18
CA GLU A 28 -1.12 -7.47 10.91
C GLU A 28 -2.65 -7.37 10.92
N ALA A 29 -3.20 -6.76 9.88
CA ALA A 29 -4.64 -6.62 9.70
C ALA A 29 -5.03 -6.95 8.26
N GLY A 30 -6.23 -7.51 8.09
CA GLY A 30 -6.84 -7.77 6.78
C GLY A 30 -8.06 -6.88 6.57
N LEU A 31 -8.15 -6.21 5.42
CA LEU A 31 -9.31 -5.42 5.03
C LEU A 31 -10.07 -6.10 3.89
N ALA A 32 -11.37 -6.30 4.06
CA ALA A 32 -12.24 -6.81 2.99
C ALA A 32 -12.56 -5.68 2.01
N LEU A 33 -12.02 -5.77 0.79
CA LEU A 33 -12.18 -4.77 -0.26
C LEU A 33 -13.13 -5.24 -1.35
N GLN A 34 -13.80 -4.30 -1.98
CA GLN A 34 -14.60 -4.51 -3.18
C GLN A 34 -13.70 -4.57 -4.43
N GLY A 35 -14.16 -5.25 -5.48
CA GLY A 35 -13.34 -5.52 -6.66
C GLY A 35 -12.73 -4.28 -7.35
N TRP A 36 -13.42 -3.14 -7.30
CA TRP A 36 -12.93 -1.88 -7.87
C TRP A 36 -11.81 -1.23 -7.03
N GLU A 37 -11.82 -1.44 -5.71
CA GLU A 37 -10.77 -0.95 -4.79
C GLU A 37 -9.48 -1.73 -5.03
N VAL A 38 -9.58 -3.05 -5.19
CA VAL A 38 -8.45 -3.91 -5.56
C VAL A 38 -7.84 -3.46 -6.88
N LYS A 39 -8.66 -3.13 -7.88
CA LYS A 39 -8.17 -2.63 -9.17
C LYS A 39 -7.42 -1.30 -9.03
N SER A 40 -7.88 -0.40 -8.17
CA SER A 40 -7.26 0.91 -7.95
C SER A 40 -5.95 0.81 -7.17
N LEU A 41 -5.90 -0.04 -6.14
CA LEU A 41 -4.69 -0.31 -5.37
C LEU A 41 -3.60 -0.97 -6.22
N ARG A 42 -3.95 -1.95 -7.07
CA ARG A 42 -2.98 -2.57 -8.00
C ARG A 42 -2.43 -1.60 -9.04
N ALA A 43 -3.12 -0.49 -9.31
CA ALA A 43 -2.61 0.61 -10.12
C ALA A 43 -1.74 1.60 -9.30
N SER A 44 -1.33 1.24 -8.09
CA SER A 44 -0.56 2.07 -7.14
C SER A 44 -1.22 3.40 -6.79
N ARG A 45 -2.55 3.51 -6.97
CA ARG A 45 -3.33 4.69 -6.60
C ARG A 45 -3.95 4.48 -5.22
N ALA A 46 -3.10 4.50 -4.19
CA ALA A 46 -3.51 4.45 -2.80
C ALA A 46 -3.33 5.82 -2.15
N HIS A 47 -4.33 6.28 -1.41
CA HIS A 47 -4.26 7.54 -0.68
C HIS A 47 -4.49 7.25 0.81
N LEU A 48 -3.39 7.16 1.57
CA LEU A 48 -3.45 7.05 3.03
C LEU A 48 -3.32 8.45 3.60
N LYS A 49 -4.44 9.17 3.68
CA LYS A 49 -4.55 10.43 4.43
C LYS A 49 -5.33 10.17 5.72
N GLU A 50 -5.03 10.98 6.73
CA GLU A 50 -5.91 11.23 7.87
C GLU A 50 -7.21 11.91 7.40
#